data_AF-A0A943B6P3-F1
#
_entry.id   AF-A0A943B6P3-F1
#
_cell.length_a   1.000
_cell.length_b   1.000
_cell.length_c   1.000
_cell.angle_alpha   90.00
_cell.angle_beta   90.00
_cell.angle_gamma   90.00
#
_symmetry.space_group_name_H-M   'P 1'
#
loop_
_entity.id
_entity.type
_entity.pdbx_description
1 polymer ?
#
loop_
_entity_poly.entity_id
_entity_poly.type
_entity_poly.pdbx_seq_one_letter_code
_entity_poly.pdbx_strand_id
1 'polypeptide(L)' 'MREGITQEQLAEAIGSTNVYISLLENGQRQPSLNAMILIANSLGIAPEKLMEQVSSRLDHENTCGKS' A
#
# COMPACT_ATOMS: atom_id res chain seq x y z
N MET A 1 -0.74 -8.63 5.01
CA MET A 1 0.68 -8.61 5.47
C MET A 1 1.04 -9.95 6.07
N ARG A 2 2.23 -10.52 5.81
CA ARG A 2 2.52 -11.90 6.28
C ARG A 2 3.74 -12.10 7.17
N GLU A 3 4.60 -11.12 7.42
CA GLU A 3 5.58 -11.18 8.52
C GLU A 3 5.99 -9.72 8.82
N GLY A 4 5.66 -9.16 10.00
CA GLY A 4 6.17 -7.85 10.46
C GLY A 4 5.22 -6.96 11.26
N ILE A 5 3.95 -6.81 10.84
CA ILE A 5 2.94 -5.97 11.51
C ILE A 5 1.52 -6.47 11.17
N THR A 6 0.59 -6.46 12.13
CA THR A 6 -0.82 -6.82 11.88
C THR A 6 -1.58 -5.68 11.21
N GLN A 7 -2.76 -5.99 10.64
CA GLN A 7 -3.64 -4.95 10.08
C GLN A 7 -4.09 -3.95 11.16
N GLU A 8 -4.40 -4.40 12.39
CA GLU A 8 -4.70 -3.47 13.50
C GLU A 8 -3.52 -2.57 13.82
N GLN A 9 -2.32 -3.12 13.94
CA GLN A 9 -1.12 -2.34 14.29
C GLN A 9 -0.79 -1.31 13.21
N LEU A 10 -0.96 -1.66 11.92
CA LEU A 10 -0.78 -0.68 10.85
C LEU A 10 -1.87 0.39 10.87
N ALA A 11 -3.13 -0.01 11.08
CA ALA A 11 -4.23 0.93 11.18
C ALA A 11 -3.97 1.96 12.30
N GLU A 12 -3.53 1.49 13.47
CA GLU A 12 -3.13 2.35 14.58
C GLU A 12 -1.95 3.26 14.20
N ALA A 13 -0.89 2.71 13.62
CA ALA A 13 0.31 3.45 13.24
C ALA A 13 0.04 4.60 12.26
N ILE A 14 -0.95 4.46 11.37
CA ILE A 14 -1.30 5.48 10.38
C ILE A 14 -2.56 6.28 10.75
N GLY A 15 -3.13 6.09 11.95
CA GLY A 15 -4.33 6.78 12.40
C GLY A 15 -5.58 6.46 11.56
N SER A 16 -5.73 5.20 11.16
CA SER A 16 -6.83 4.71 10.32
C SER A 16 -7.55 3.52 10.96
N THR A 17 -8.46 2.89 10.23
CA THR A 17 -9.26 1.75 10.71
C THR A 17 -8.77 0.43 10.12
N ASN A 18 -8.94 -0.66 10.86
CA ASN A 18 -8.64 -2.00 10.36
C ASN A 18 -9.44 -2.30 9.06
N VAL A 19 -10.70 -1.86 9.00
CA VAL A 19 -11.54 -1.95 7.78
C VAL A 19 -10.87 -1.26 6.59
N TYR A 20 -10.31 -0.07 6.77
CA TYR A 20 -9.59 0.63 5.71
C TYR A 20 -8.38 -0.16 5.22
N ILE A 21 -7.56 -0.69 6.14
CA ILE A 21 -6.40 -1.52 5.79
C ILE A 21 -6.82 -2.76 5.00
N SER A 22 -7.87 -3.46 5.45
CA SER A 22 -8.43 -4.61 4.74
C SER A 22 -8.89 -4.24 3.31
N LEU A 23 -9.55 -3.10 3.13
CA LEU A 23 -9.94 -2.64 1.79
C LEU A 23 -8.73 -2.31 0.90
N LEU A 24 -7.65 -1.75 1.45
CA LEU A 24 -6.41 -1.52 0.73
C LEU A 24 -5.76 -2.84 0.29
N GLU A 25 -5.62 -3.80 1.20
CA GLU A 25 -4.97 -5.09 0.91
C GLU A 25 -5.73 -5.93 -0.12
N ASN A 26 -7.06 -5.80 -0.16
CA ASN A 26 -7.92 -6.47 -1.14
C ASN A 26 -8.08 -5.68 -2.45
N GLY A 27 -7.35 -4.57 -2.63
CA GLY A 27 -7.42 -3.73 -3.82
C GLY A 27 -8.77 -3.01 -4.01
N GLN A 28 -9.65 -3.02 -3.01
CA GLN A 28 -10.97 -2.39 -3.05
C GLN A 28 -10.90 -0.87 -2.88
N ARG A 29 -9.78 -0.36 -2.37
CA ARG A 29 -9.56 1.06 -2.16
C ARG A 29 -8.13 1.44 -2.48
N GLN A 30 -7.95 2.63 -3.05
CA GLN A 30 -6.63 3.21 -3.23
C GLN A 30 -6.23 4.05 -2.00
N PRO A 31 -4.98 3.96 -1.54
CA PRO A 31 -4.49 4.85 -0.50
C PRO A 31 -4.32 6.26 -1.04
N SER A 32 -4.52 7.27 -0.18
CA SER A 32 -4.09 8.63 -0.52
C SER A 32 -2.55 8.70 -0.51
N LEU A 33 -1.98 9.75 -1.11
CA LEU A 33 -0.54 9.99 -1.05
C LEU A 33 -0.01 10.00 0.40
N ASN A 34 -0.74 10.69 1.29
CA ASN A 34 -0.39 10.73 2.71
C ASN A 34 -0.43 9.34 3.36
N ALA A 35 -1.48 8.56 3.09
CA ALA A 35 -1.58 7.19 3.60
C ALA A 35 -0.45 6.30 3.08
N MET A 36 -0.05 6.47 1.82
CA MET A 36 1.06 5.71 1.23
C MET A 36 2.40 6.01 1.91
N ILE A 37 2.68 7.29 2.20
CA ILE A 37 3.88 7.71 2.96
C ILE A 37 3.85 7.11 4.37
N LEU A 38 2.72 7.20 5.07
CA LEU A 38 2.57 6.66 6.43
C LEU A 38 2.73 5.13 6.47
N ILE A 39 2.19 4.41 5.48
CA ILE A 39 2.35 2.96 5.35
C ILE A 39 3.82 2.61 5.11
N ALA A 40 4.50 3.30 4.19
CA ALA A 40 5.92 3.08 3.91
C ALA A 40 6.77 3.26 5.18
N ASN A 41 6.56 4.36 5.91
CA ASN A 41 7.26 4.63 7.17
C ASN A 41 6.98 3.55 8.23
N SER A 42 5.73 3.10 8.35
CA SER A 42 5.32 2.05 9.30
C SER A 42 5.95 0.69 8.98
N LEU A 43 6.26 0.43 7.70
CA LEU A 43 6.95 -0.76 7.23
C LEU A 43 8.48 -0.62 7.23
N GLY A 44 9.02 0.52 7.67
CA GLY A 44 10.46 0.78 7.67
C GLY A 44 11.09 0.91 6.27
N ILE A 45 10.30 1.28 5.27
CA ILE A 45 10.75 1.49 3.89
C ILE A 45 10.64 2.96 3.51
N ALA A 46 11.57 3.42 2.67
CA ALA A 46 11.48 4.76 2.08
C ALA A 46 10.24 4.86 1.17
N PRO A 47 9.41 5.93 1.28
CA PRO A 47 8.21 6.09 0.45
C PRO A 47 8.46 5.98 -1.06
N GLU A 48 9.60 6.48 -1.52
CA GLU A 48 10.02 6.45 -2.93
C GLU A 48 10.17 5.00 -3.43
N LYS A 49 10.69 4.11 -2.57
CA LYS A 49 10.84 2.68 -2.89
C LYS A 49 9.50 1.97 -2.99
N LEU A 50 8.50 2.40 -2.22
CA LEU A 50 7.13 1.88 -2.34
C LEU A 50 6.50 2.36 -3.66
N MET A 51 6.67 3.63 -4.00
CA MET A 51 6.17 4.19 -5.26
C MET A 51 6.79 3.55 -6.50
N GLU A 52 8.10 3.30 -6.50
CA GLU A 52 8.80 2.63 -7.60
C GLU A 52 8.23 1.22 -7.88
N GLN A 53 7.94 0.46 -6.83
CA GLN A 53 7.33 -0.87 -6.94
C GLN A 53 5.90 -0.80 -7.49
N VAL A 54 5.13 0.22 -7.10
CA VAL A 54 3.78 0.43 -7.62
C VAL A 54 3.83 0.86 -9.09
N SER A 55 4.66 1.83 -9.44
CA SER A 55 4.79 2.35 -10.81
C SER A 55 5.21 1.26 -11.79
N SER A 56 6.24 0.48 -11.45
CA SER A 56 6.69 -0.63 -12.31
C SER A 56 5.60 -1.66 -12.57
N ARG A 57 4.77 -1.99 -11.56
CA ARG A 57 3.62 -2.90 -11.75
C ARG A 57 2.53 -2.33 -12.64
N LEU A 58 2.21 -1.04 -12.49
CA LEU A 58 1.24 -0.35 -13.34
C LEU A 58 1.71 -0.30 -14.80
N ASP A 59 3.01 -0.11 -15.03
CA ASP A 59 3.58 -0.13 -16.39
C ASP A 59 3.45 -1.53 -17.02
N HIS A 60 3.64 -2.60 -16.25
CA HIS A 60 3.47 -3.97 -16.73
C HIS A 60 2.00 -4.33 -17.03
N GLU A 61 1.05 -3.90 -16.20
CA GLU A 61 -0.39 -4.11 -16.46
C GLU A 61 -0.86 -3.39 -17.74
N ASN A 62 -0.28 -2.23 -18.05
CA ASN A 62 -0.59 -1.48 -19.29
C ASN A 62 -0.03 -2.12 -20.57
N THR A 63 0.93 -3.05 -20.47
CA THR A 63 1.49 -3.75 -21.64
C THR A 63 0.74 -5.03 -22.03
N CYS A 64 -0.07 -5.60 -21.12
CA CYS A 64 -0.84 -6.82 -21.38
C CYS A 64 -2.26 -6.55 -21.94
N GLY A 65 -2.75 -5.30 -21.83
CA GLY A 65 -4.09 -4.91 -22.28
C GLY A 65 -4.22 -4.48 -23.75
N LYS A 66 -3.20 -4.69 -24.60
CA LYS A 66 -3.27 -4.43 -26.04
C LYS A 66 -3.16 -5.74 -26.83
N SER A 67 -4.26 -6.49 -26.92
CA SER A 67 -4.54 -7.47 -27.97
C SER A 67 -6.03 -7.74 -28.04
#